data_AF-A0A410MIJ5-F1
#
_entry.id   AF-A0A410MIJ5-F1
#
_cell.length_a   1.000
_cell.length_b   1.000
_cell.length_c   1.000
_cell.angle_alpha   90.00
_cell.angle_beta   90.00
_cell.angle_gamma   90.00
#
_symmetry.space_group_name_H-M   'P 1'
#
loop_
_entity.id
_entity.type
_entity.pdbx_description
1 polymer ?
#
loop_
_entity_poly.entity_id
_entity_poly.type
_entity_poly.pdbx_seq_one_letter_code
_entity_poly.pdbx_strand_id
1 'polypeptide(L)'
;MNADALITCDGEITGLLTCEGSPVEGAMIEFSIFPTVGTFDPNPATTLADGSFSTTLTIPEGTALLSTSITATTMTGGQTVTTTIGVQVECPAVECPCKFRIGVEGGAAPASVDIMTGGMATTLTGTINVTAVQCFTAAPMCNPASDNFNVSFGGGGSTINFIAGRRIEIECEGNTFARVRGTARATGNVLPTGIYEVTITRGTAGGLAVWTVNATDFHGNTFSTTFTANINPVTFIGDCTDVP
;
A
#
# COMPACT_ATOMS: atom_id res chain seq x y z
N MET A 1 -31.08 5.58 -21.94
CA MET A 1 -29.73 5.71 -21.34
C MET A 1 -29.44 4.44 -20.56
N ASN A 2 -28.19 4.00 -20.56
CA ASN A 2 -27.71 2.77 -19.92
C ASN A 2 -26.29 2.98 -19.38
N ALA A 3 -25.96 2.27 -18.31
CA ALA A 3 -24.65 2.22 -17.66
C ALA A 3 -24.59 0.95 -16.79
N ASP A 4 -23.38 0.56 -16.38
CA ASP A 4 -23.22 -0.51 -15.40
C ASP A 4 -23.86 -0.12 -14.06
N ALA A 5 -24.45 -1.11 -13.37
CA ALA A 5 -25.08 -0.89 -12.07
C ALA A 5 -24.06 -0.44 -10.99
N LEU A 6 -22.79 -0.80 -11.18
CA LEU A 6 -21.65 -0.37 -10.39
C LEU A 6 -20.56 0.16 -11.33
N ILE A 7 -20.15 1.41 -11.14
CA ILE A 7 -19.02 2.03 -11.84
C ILE A 7 -17.83 2.09 -10.88
N THR A 8 -16.70 1.49 -11.27
CA THR A 8 -15.46 1.49 -10.47
C THR A 8 -14.42 2.39 -11.12
N CYS A 9 -14.17 3.56 -10.52
CA CYS A 9 -13.32 4.64 -11.01
C CYS A 9 -13.76 5.26 -12.33
N ASP A 10 -13.94 4.47 -13.39
CA ASP A 10 -14.38 4.94 -14.71
C ASP A 10 -15.50 4.05 -15.25
N GLY A 11 -16.50 4.64 -15.90
CA GLY A 11 -17.62 3.91 -16.48
C GLY A 11 -18.19 4.58 -17.71
N GLU A 12 -18.54 3.78 -18.72
CA GLU A 12 -19.19 4.27 -19.93
C GLU A 12 -20.71 4.40 -19.72
N ILE A 13 -21.27 5.51 -20.20
CA ILE A 13 -22.71 5.78 -20.19
C ILE A 13 -23.14 5.99 -21.63
N THR A 14 -24.08 5.17 -22.08
CA THR A 14 -24.58 5.18 -23.46
C THR A 14 -26.07 5.47 -23.53
N GLY A 15 -26.53 5.88 -24.70
CA GLY A 15 -27.94 6.02 -24.95
C GLY A 15 -28.27 6.25 -26.42
N LEU A 16 -29.57 6.38 -26.68
CA LEU A 16 -30.13 6.61 -27.99
C LEU A 16 -31.15 7.74 -27.88
N LEU A 17 -31.06 8.73 -28.75
CA LEU A 17 -32.04 9.80 -28.88
C LEU A 17 -32.85 9.61 -30.17
N THR A 18 -34.16 9.47 -30.02
CA THR A 18 -35.09 9.34 -31.15
C THR A 18 -36.24 10.35 -31.04
N CYS A 19 -36.79 10.74 -32.18
CA CYS A 19 -38.00 11.53 -32.32
C CYS A 19 -38.95 10.77 -33.24
N GLU A 20 -40.13 10.38 -32.72
CA GLU A 20 -41.11 9.55 -33.45
C GLU A 20 -40.50 8.26 -34.04
N GLY A 21 -39.50 7.69 -33.36
CA GLY A 21 -38.80 6.48 -33.81
C GLY A 21 -37.67 6.72 -34.81
N SER A 22 -37.46 7.95 -35.28
CA SER A 22 -36.31 8.31 -36.12
C SER A 22 -35.14 8.81 -35.25
N PRO A 23 -33.89 8.42 -35.54
CA PRO A 23 -32.72 8.89 -34.80
C PRO A 23 -32.49 10.39 -34.99
N VAL A 24 -31.97 11.05 -33.95
CA VAL A 24 -31.63 12.49 -34.00
C VAL A 24 -30.11 12.64 -33.95
N GLU A 25 -29.52 13.11 -35.05
CA GLU A 25 -28.08 13.40 -35.18
C GLU A 25 -27.74 14.81 -34.68
N GLY A 26 -26.54 14.98 -34.10
CA GLY A 26 -25.96 16.28 -33.77
C GLY A 26 -26.56 16.97 -32.54
N ALA A 27 -27.37 16.27 -31.75
CA ALA A 27 -27.92 16.80 -30.51
C ALA A 27 -26.85 16.78 -29.40
N MET A 28 -26.79 17.86 -28.61
CA MET A 28 -25.90 17.96 -27.45
C MET A 28 -26.63 17.43 -26.22
N ILE A 29 -26.08 16.38 -25.60
CA ILE A 29 -26.59 15.75 -24.39
C ILE A 29 -25.74 16.21 -23.20
N GLU A 30 -26.34 16.96 -22.29
CA GLU A 30 -25.72 17.39 -21.04
C GLU A 30 -25.94 16.36 -19.93
N PHE A 31 -24.88 16.04 -19.19
CA PHE A 31 -24.92 15.08 -18.08
C PHE A 31 -24.73 15.79 -16.74
N SER A 32 -25.43 15.29 -15.74
CA SER A 32 -25.31 15.70 -14.35
C SER A 32 -25.42 14.49 -13.42
N ILE A 33 -24.82 14.58 -12.24
CA ILE A 33 -24.80 13.53 -11.24
C ILE A 33 -25.14 14.10 -9.86
N PHE A 34 -25.99 13.40 -9.11
CA PHE A 34 -26.40 13.78 -7.77
C PHE A 34 -26.33 12.59 -6.80
N PRO A 35 -25.66 12.72 -5.64
CA PRO A 35 -24.81 13.86 -5.24
C PRO A 35 -23.66 14.08 -6.23
N THR A 36 -23.13 15.30 -6.30
CA THR A 36 -22.06 15.63 -7.26
C THR A 36 -20.79 14.86 -6.90
N VAL A 37 -20.45 13.87 -7.72
CA VAL A 37 -19.28 13.01 -7.59
C VAL A 37 -18.76 12.67 -8.98
N GLY A 38 -17.52 13.06 -9.28
CA GLY A 38 -16.92 12.81 -10.58
C GLY A 38 -17.28 13.79 -11.69
N THR A 39 -16.74 13.50 -12.87
CA THR A 39 -16.80 14.35 -14.08
C THR A 39 -17.13 13.50 -15.31
N PHE A 40 -17.86 14.10 -16.24
CA PHE A 40 -18.22 13.48 -17.51
C PHE A 40 -17.34 14.00 -18.65
N ASP A 41 -16.85 13.12 -19.50
CA ASP A 41 -16.13 13.47 -20.73
C ASP A 41 -16.56 12.55 -21.90
N PRO A 42 -17.11 13.09 -23.00
CA PRO A 42 -17.46 14.49 -23.22
C PRO A 42 -18.76 14.92 -22.49
N ASN A 43 -18.78 16.17 -21.99
CA ASN A 43 -20.01 16.81 -21.50
C ASN A 43 -20.11 18.26 -22.01
N PRO A 44 -21.00 18.55 -22.99
CA PRO A 44 -22.01 17.66 -23.55
C PRO A 44 -21.45 16.60 -24.53
N ALA A 45 -22.10 15.44 -24.60
CA ALA A 45 -21.86 14.45 -25.67
C ALA A 45 -22.73 14.76 -26.90
N THR A 46 -22.20 14.53 -28.10
CA THR A 46 -22.96 14.77 -29.35
C THR A 46 -23.52 13.45 -29.89
N THR A 47 -24.79 13.43 -30.29
CA THR A 47 -25.38 12.24 -30.91
C THR A 47 -24.85 12.00 -32.33
N LEU A 48 -24.62 10.74 -32.68
CA LEU A 48 -24.20 10.29 -34.00
C LEU A 48 -25.39 10.19 -34.98
N ALA A 49 -25.11 9.84 -36.24
CA ALA A 49 -26.13 9.69 -37.30
C ALA A 49 -27.22 8.64 -36.98
N ASP A 50 -26.90 7.63 -36.18
CA ASP A 50 -27.84 6.63 -35.69
C ASP A 50 -28.56 7.07 -34.39
N GLY A 51 -28.33 8.29 -33.92
CA GLY A 51 -28.91 8.86 -32.70
C GLY A 51 -28.23 8.40 -31.42
N SER A 52 -27.17 7.57 -31.51
CA SER A 52 -26.45 7.09 -30.33
C SER A 52 -25.57 8.17 -29.73
N PHE A 53 -25.36 8.13 -28.42
CA PHE A 53 -24.39 8.97 -27.72
C PHE A 53 -23.66 8.16 -26.65
N SER A 54 -22.44 8.59 -26.30
CA SER A 54 -21.65 8.01 -25.21
C SER A 54 -20.86 9.10 -24.47
N THR A 55 -20.69 8.93 -23.16
CA THR A 55 -19.77 9.69 -22.30
C THR A 55 -19.12 8.75 -21.30
N THR A 56 -17.91 9.09 -20.85
CA THR A 56 -17.27 8.44 -19.71
C THR A 56 -17.53 9.26 -18.44
N LEU A 57 -17.92 8.60 -17.35
CA LEU A 57 -17.96 9.17 -16.01
C LEU A 57 -16.70 8.71 -15.25
N THR A 58 -15.89 9.67 -14.81
CA THR A 58 -14.70 9.45 -13.99
C THR A 58 -14.96 9.88 -12.55
N ILE A 59 -14.73 8.98 -11.60
CA ILE A 59 -14.93 9.12 -10.16
C ILE A 59 -13.58 9.35 -9.48
N PRO A 60 -13.43 10.34 -8.58
CA PRO A 60 -12.16 10.60 -7.90
C PRO A 60 -11.71 9.42 -7.04
N GLU A 61 -10.41 9.13 -7.03
CA GLU A 61 -9.82 8.13 -6.14
C GLU A 61 -10.11 8.44 -4.65
N GLY A 62 -10.28 7.38 -3.86
CA GLY A 62 -10.68 7.46 -2.45
C GLY A 62 -12.19 7.62 -2.25
N THR A 63 -12.99 7.62 -3.31
CA THR A 63 -14.46 7.65 -3.20
C THR A 63 -14.97 6.31 -2.68
N ALA A 64 -15.51 6.30 -1.47
CA ALA A 64 -16.21 5.15 -0.91
C ALA A 64 -17.50 4.84 -1.68
N LEU A 65 -17.98 3.59 -1.60
CA LEU A 65 -19.20 3.14 -2.28
C LEU A 65 -20.40 4.06 -1.97
N LEU A 66 -20.97 4.63 -3.02
CA LEU A 66 -22.01 5.64 -2.95
C LEU A 66 -23.11 5.35 -3.99
N SER A 67 -24.37 5.42 -3.57
CA SER A 67 -25.52 5.38 -4.48
C SER A 67 -25.78 6.77 -5.05
N THR A 68 -25.91 6.89 -6.37
CA THR A 68 -26.05 8.15 -7.09
C THR A 68 -27.07 8.05 -8.24
N SER A 69 -27.55 9.20 -8.72
CA SER A 69 -28.40 9.31 -9.89
C SER A 69 -27.72 10.15 -10.96
N ILE A 70 -27.68 9.63 -12.18
CA ILE A 70 -27.17 10.32 -13.37
C ILE A 70 -28.36 10.78 -14.19
N THR A 71 -28.36 12.05 -14.61
CA THR A 71 -29.38 12.65 -15.47
C THR A 71 -28.75 13.15 -16.75
N ALA A 72 -29.30 12.70 -17.89
CA ALA A 72 -28.97 13.21 -19.22
C ALA A 72 -30.11 14.11 -19.71
N THR A 73 -29.78 15.29 -20.21
CA THR A 73 -30.73 16.29 -20.68
C THR A 73 -30.32 16.84 -22.04
N THR A 74 -31.29 17.08 -22.91
CA THR A 74 -31.07 17.73 -24.20
C THR A 74 -32.26 18.58 -24.59
N MET A 75 -32.07 19.46 -25.58
CA MET A 75 -33.13 20.31 -26.12
C MET A 75 -33.27 20.05 -27.62
N THR A 76 -34.41 19.52 -28.04
CA THR A 76 -34.70 19.21 -29.45
C THR A 76 -36.06 19.78 -29.84
N GLY A 77 -36.13 20.53 -30.94
CA GLY A 77 -37.39 21.14 -31.39
C GLY A 77 -38.01 22.12 -30.40
N GLY A 78 -37.20 22.72 -29.50
CA GLY A 78 -37.68 23.62 -28.44
C GLY A 78 -38.26 22.92 -27.21
N GLN A 79 -38.23 21.59 -27.16
CA GLN A 79 -38.66 20.80 -26.00
C GLN A 79 -37.44 20.21 -25.27
N THR A 80 -37.46 20.27 -23.94
CA THR A 80 -36.45 19.60 -23.11
C THR A 80 -36.81 18.13 -22.96
N VAL A 81 -35.86 17.26 -23.29
CA VAL A 81 -35.95 15.82 -23.09
C VAL A 81 -34.95 15.44 -22.00
N THR A 82 -35.40 14.67 -21.01
CA THR A 82 -34.55 14.26 -19.88
C THR A 82 -34.76 12.79 -19.52
N THR A 83 -33.71 12.14 -19.05
CA THR A 83 -33.75 10.76 -18.55
C THR A 83 -32.79 10.59 -17.39
N THR A 84 -33.15 9.75 -16.43
CA THR A 84 -32.39 9.52 -15.21
C THR A 84 -32.23 8.02 -14.95
N ILE A 85 -31.04 7.61 -14.52
CA ILE A 85 -30.73 6.26 -14.04
C ILE A 85 -30.10 6.33 -12.64
N GLY A 86 -30.31 5.28 -11.85
CA GLY A 86 -29.61 5.10 -10.57
C GLY A 86 -28.45 4.11 -10.74
N VAL A 87 -27.28 4.46 -10.20
CA VAL A 87 -26.08 3.61 -10.21
C VAL A 87 -25.39 3.66 -8.85
N GLN A 88 -24.51 2.70 -8.58
CA GLN A 88 -23.52 2.79 -7.52
C GLN A 88 -22.18 3.17 -8.11
N VAL A 89 -21.41 3.98 -7.38
CA VAL A 89 -20.06 4.40 -7.77
C VAL A 89 -19.11 4.15 -6.62
N GLU A 90 -17.90 3.72 -6.94
CA GLU A 90 -16.78 3.71 -6.01
C GLU A 90 -15.49 3.95 -6.78
N CYS A 91 -14.48 4.48 -6.10
CA CYS A 91 -13.11 4.40 -6.56
C CYS A 91 -12.25 4.26 -5.32
N PRO A 92 -12.07 3.02 -4.82
CA PRO A 92 -11.22 2.77 -3.66
C PRO A 92 -9.84 3.38 -3.88
N ALA A 93 -9.25 3.93 -2.82
CA ALA A 93 -7.84 4.30 -2.87
C ALA A 93 -7.03 3.04 -3.21
N VAL A 94 -6.05 3.18 -4.09
CA VAL A 94 -5.09 2.11 -4.32
C VAL A 94 -4.30 1.97 -3.03
N GLU A 95 -4.63 0.97 -2.20
CA GLU A 95 -3.72 0.56 -1.14
C GLU A 95 -2.46 0.08 -1.83
N CYS A 96 -1.41 0.88 -1.74
CA CYS A 96 -0.11 0.47 -2.24
C CYS A 96 0.59 -0.30 -1.13
N PRO A 97 0.57 -1.66 -1.15
CA PRO A 97 1.27 -2.41 -0.13
C PRO A 97 2.76 -2.13 -0.28
N CYS A 98 3.41 -1.85 0.85
CA CYS A 98 4.84 -1.73 0.92
C CYS A 98 5.56 -2.88 0.22
N LYS A 99 6.62 -2.56 -0.51
CA LYS A 99 7.50 -3.56 -1.09
C LYS A 99 8.88 -3.35 -0.50
N PHE A 100 9.41 -4.32 0.23
CA PHE A 100 10.80 -4.23 0.66
C PHE A 100 11.49 -5.57 0.71
N ARG A 101 12.78 -5.50 0.43
CA ARG A 101 13.80 -6.41 0.97
C ARG A 101 14.44 -5.62 2.11
N ILE A 102 14.46 -6.15 3.32
CA ILE A 102 15.10 -5.46 4.45
C ILE A 102 16.23 -6.35 4.94
N GLY A 103 17.48 -5.94 4.76
CA GLY A 103 18.62 -6.84 4.92
C GLY A 103 19.87 -6.18 5.50
N VAL A 104 20.78 -7.01 6.01
CA VAL A 104 22.24 -6.84 5.95
C VAL A 104 22.91 -8.20 5.67
N GLU A 105 22.44 -8.94 4.65
CA GLU A 105 23.00 -10.26 4.34
C GLU A 105 24.19 -10.19 3.38
N GLY A 106 25.37 -10.62 3.88
CA GLY A 106 26.67 -10.61 3.19
C GLY A 106 27.77 -9.78 3.87
N GLY A 107 27.46 -8.98 4.90
CA GLY A 107 28.47 -8.14 5.57
C GLY A 107 27.92 -7.43 6.81
N ALA A 108 27.74 -8.20 7.89
CA ALA A 108 27.24 -7.74 9.19
C ALA A 108 27.77 -6.34 9.58
N ALA A 109 26.87 -5.48 10.06
CA ALA A 109 27.22 -4.11 10.40
C ALA A 109 27.77 -4.02 11.83
N PRO A 110 28.77 -3.18 12.13
CA PRO A 110 29.15 -2.86 13.50
C PRO A 110 27.96 -2.27 14.25
N ALA A 111 27.69 -2.77 15.44
CA ALA A 111 26.61 -2.27 16.29
C ALA A 111 27.01 -2.29 17.76
N SER A 112 26.49 -1.31 18.50
CA SER A 112 26.41 -1.34 19.96
C SER A 112 24.97 -1.63 20.33
N VAL A 113 24.77 -2.66 21.15
CA VAL A 113 23.44 -3.09 21.58
C VAL A 113 23.32 -2.86 23.09
N ASP A 114 22.22 -2.24 23.49
CA ASP A 114 21.84 -2.04 24.88
C ASP A 114 20.83 -3.12 25.26
N ILE A 115 21.09 -3.79 26.38
CA ILE A 115 20.33 -4.94 26.85
C ILE A 115 19.92 -4.70 28.29
N MET A 116 18.67 -5.01 28.61
CA MET A 116 18.21 -5.13 29.98
C MET A 116 17.85 -6.60 30.24
N THR A 117 18.41 -7.19 31.30
CA THR A 117 18.03 -8.53 31.77
C THR A 117 17.96 -8.58 33.27
N GLY A 118 16.83 -9.02 33.83
CA GLY A 118 16.65 -9.09 35.29
C GLY A 118 16.90 -7.75 36.01
N GLY A 119 16.59 -6.62 35.35
CA GLY A 119 16.80 -5.27 35.88
C GLY A 119 18.24 -4.74 35.78
N MET A 120 19.18 -5.51 35.24
CA MET A 120 20.56 -5.07 34.98
C MET A 120 20.71 -4.65 33.52
N ALA A 121 21.21 -3.42 33.31
CA ALA A 121 21.54 -2.90 31.99
C ALA A 121 22.99 -3.22 31.61
N THR A 122 23.21 -3.66 30.37
CA THR A 122 24.54 -3.93 29.81
C THR A 122 24.61 -3.46 28.37
N THR A 123 25.78 -3.03 27.93
CA THR A 123 26.04 -2.64 26.54
C THR A 123 27.09 -3.58 25.96
N LEU A 124 26.82 -4.14 24.79
CA LEU A 124 27.73 -5.02 24.07
C LEU A 124 28.05 -4.43 22.70
N THR A 125 29.31 -4.54 22.27
CA THR A 125 29.75 -4.16 20.92
C THR A 125 30.02 -5.41 20.10
N GLY A 126 29.58 -5.40 18.84
CA GLY A 126 29.75 -6.55 17.96
C GLY A 126 29.25 -6.27 16.55
N THR A 127 28.83 -7.32 15.87
CA THR A 127 28.26 -7.25 14.53
C THR A 127 26.80 -7.68 14.54
N ILE A 128 25.96 -6.97 13.80
CA ILE A 128 24.53 -7.27 13.64
C ILE A 128 24.20 -7.58 12.18
N ASN A 129 23.29 -8.53 11.99
CA ASN A 129 22.64 -8.80 10.72
C ASN A 129 21.11 -8.79 10.92
N VAL A 130 20.39 -8.24 9.95
CA VAL A 130 18.94 -8.16 9.93
C VAL A 130 18.48 -8.73 8.60
N THR A 131 17.46 -9.58 8.60
CA THR A 131 16.80 -10.01 7.38
C THR A 131 15.30 -9.96 7.56
N ALA A 132 14.58 -9.40 6.60
CA ALA A 132 13.18 -9.68 6.37
C ALA A 132 12.90 -9.51 4.87
N VAL A 133 11.96 -10.29 4.37
CA VAL A 133 11.58 -10.25 2.97
C VAL A 133 10.07 -10.07 2.91
N GLN A 134 9.62 -9.08 2.15
CA GLN A 134 8.22 -8.99 1.72
C GLN A 134 8.12 -9.39 0.25
N CYS A 135 7.15 -10.24 -0.04
CA CYS A 135 7.00 -10.91 -1.32
C CYS A 135 6.24 -10.07 -2.36
N PHE A 136 6.74 -10.11 -3.60
CA PHE A 136 6.11 -9.51 -4.79
C PHE A 136 5.22 -10.53 -5.51
N THR A 137 4.14 -10.07 -6.13
CA THR A 137 3.24 -10.80 -7.04
C THR A 137 3.82 -11.08 -8.45
N ALA A 138 5.10 -11.47 -8.57
CA ALA A 138 5.68 -11.79 -9.89
C ALA A 138 6.61 -13.03 -9.95
N ALA A 139 6.69 -13.86 -8.90
CA ALA A 139 7.27 -15.21 -9.02
C ALA A 139 6.74 -16.17 -7.92
N PRO A 140 6.71 -17.50 -8.15
CA PRO A 140 5.87 -18.44 -7.40
C PRO A 140 6.48 -19.01 -6.10
N MET A 141 7.57 -18.47 -5.56
CA MET A 141 8.19 -19.02 -4.34
C MET A 141 8.29 -18.01 -3.22
N CYS A 142 7.15 -17.44 -2.88
CA CYS A 142 6.95 -16.73 -1.65
C CYS A 142 5.81 -17.41 -0.91
N ASN A 143 6.15 -18.08 0.20
CA ASN A 143 5.18 -18.71 1.06
C ASN A 143 4.82 -17.70 2.17
N PRO A 144 3.59 -17.15 2.21
CA PRO A 144 3.15 -16.21 3.25
C PRO A 144 3.18 -16.81 4.66
N ALA A 145 3.20 -18.14 4.80
CA ALA A 145 3.44 -18.81 6.08
C ALA A 145 4.93 -18.79 6.53
N SER A 146 5.82 -18.28 5.67
CA SER A 146 7.29 -18.19 5.80
C SER A 146 7.79 -16.74 5.76
N ASP A 147 6.91 -15.78 6.05
CA ASP A 147 7.20 -14.34 6.16
C ASP A 147 8.01 -14.04 7.44
N ASN A 148 9.22 -14.58 7.47
CA ASN A 148 10.12 -14.53 8.61
C ASN A 148 11.01 -13.30 8.53
N PHE A 149 11.17 -12.61 9.66
CA PHE A 149 12.34 -11.78 9.89
C PHE A 149 13.29 -12.46 10.86
N ASN A 150 14.58 -12.19 10.71
CA ASN A 150 15.60 -12.58 11.65
C ASN A 150 16.48 -11.38 12.00
N VAL A 151 16.94 -11.34 13.25
CA VAL A 151 17.98 -10.42 13.70
C VAL A 151 19.00 -11.25 14.45
N SER A 152 20.27 -11.14 14.07
CA SER A 152 21.37 -11.81 14.78
C SER A 152 22.44 -10.81 15.16
N PHE A 153 22.86 -10.85 16.42
CA PHE A 153 23.95 -10.08 16.96
C PHE A 153 24.99 -11.03 17.58
N GLY A 154 26.27 -10.74 17.34
CA GLY A 154 27.39 -11.45 17.94
C GLY A 154 28.58 -10.55 18.23
N GLY A 155 29.21 -10.72 19.39
CA GLY A 155 30.41 -9.97 19.78
C GLY A 155 30.99 -10.49 21.09
N GLY A 156 32.32 -10.66 21.17
CA GLY A 156 32.99 -11.04 22.42
C GLY A 156 32.55 -12.38 23.04
N GLY A 157 32.05 -13.32 22.23
CA GLY A 157 31.47 -14.60 22.71
C GLY A 157 30.00 -14.52 23.14
N SER A 158 29.41 -13.33 23.14
CA SER A 158 27.98 -13.10 23.33
C SER A 158 27.21 -13.24 22.02
N THR A 159 26.01 -13.81 22.10
CA THR A 159 25.10 -14.05 20.96
C THR A 159 23.66 -13.75 21.36
N ILE A 160 22.94 -13.05 20.48
CA ILE A 160 21.51 -12.74 20.60
C ILE A 160 20.90 -12.94 19.22
N ASN A 161 19.91 -13.83 19.11
CA ASN A 161 19.21 -14.03 17.85
C ASN A 161 17.70 -14.00 18.06
N PHE A 162 17.02 -13.18 17.28
CA PHE A 162 15.57 -13.20 17.11
C PHE A 162 15.28 -13.95 15.83
N ILE A 163 14.74 -15.17 15.94
CA ILE A 163 14.53 -16.07 14.81
C ILE A 163 13.05 -16.45 14.66
N ALA A 164 12.69 -16.90 13.46
CA ALA A 164 11.32 -17.28 13.11
C ALA A 164 10.31 -16.14 13.40
N GLY A 165 10.71 -14.90 13.08
CA GLY A 165 9.94 -13.71 13.37
C GLY A 165 8.65 -13.63 12.57
N ARG A 166 7.49 -13.62 13.23
CA ARG A 166 6.17 -13.45 12.64
C ARG A 166 5.77 -11.99 12.64
N ARG A 167 5.52 -11.42 11.46
CA ARG A 167 5.11 -10.02 11.30
C ARG A 167 3.67 -9.79 11.80
N ILE A 168 3.45 -8.64 12.40
CA ILE A 168 2.15 -8.12 12.83
C ILE A 168 1.78 -6.89 12.00
N GLU A 169 2.77 -6.05 11.67
CA GLU A 169 2.54 -4.77 11.00
C GLU A 169 3.74 -4.41 10.13
N ILE A 170 3.43 -3.74 9.02
CA ILE A 170 4.38 -3.21 8.06
C ILE A 170 3.98 -1.79 7.69
N GLU A 171 4.97 -0.90 7.59
CA GLU A 171 4.82 0.46 7.10
C GLU A 171 6.05 0.84 6.27
N CYS A 172 5.88 1.70 5.28
CA CYS A 172 6.96 2.25 4.47
C CYS A 172 6.54 3.58 3.87
N GLU A 173 7.53 4.40 3.54
CA GLU A 173 7.36 5.68 2.85
C GLU A 173 8.37 5.72 1.70
N GLY A 174 7.91 5.39 0.48
CA GLY A 174 8.77 5.25 -0.70
C GLY A 174 10.07 4.49 -0.42
N ASN A 175 11.21 5.06 -0.85
CA ASN A 175 12.54 4.46 -0.66
C ASN A 175 13.27 4.93 0.63
N THR A 176 12.65 5.79 1.45
CA THR A 176 13.34 6.50 2.55
C THR A 176 13.13 5.84 3.90
N PHE A 177 11.99 5.15 4.10
CA PHE A 177 11.61 4.57 5.39
C PHE A 177 10.88 3.23 5.26
N ALA A 178 11.18 2.29 6.14
CA ALA A 178 10.36 1.11 6.40
C ALA A 178 10.36 0.74 7.88
N ARG A 179 9.24 0.19 8.35
CA ARG A 179 9.06 -0.43 9.66
C ARG A 179 8.47 -1.82 9.50
N VAL A 180 9.07 -2.77 10.21
CA VAL A 180 8.55 -4.12 10.43
C VAL A 180 8.35 -4.31 11.91
N ARG A 181 7.13 -4.63 12.32
CA ARG A 181 6.82 -5.02 13.70
C ARG A 181 6.26 -6.42 13.72
N GLY A 182 6.68 -7.21 14.71
CA GLY A 182 6.23 -8.59 14.82
C GLY A 182 6.70 -9.24 16.12
N THR A 183 6.58 -10.56 16.19
CA THR A 183 7.07 -11.37 17.32
C THR A 183 8.14 -12.33 16.85
N ALA A 184 9.20 -12.55 17.61
CA ALA A 184 10.25 -13.51 17.26
C ALA A 184 10.70 -14.30 18.49
N ARG A 185 11.27 -15.48 18.26
CA ARG A 185 11.85 -16.27 19.33
C ARG A 185 13.28 -15.82 19.59
N ALA A 186 13.56 -15.37 20.81
CA ALA A 186 14.92 -15.08 21.26
C ALA A 186 15.68 -16.39 21.54
N THR A 187 16.92 -16.45 21.07
CA THR A 187 17.90 -17.52 21.31
C THR A 187 19.30 -16.90 21.48
N GLY A 188 20.28 -17.68 21.92
CA GLY A 188 21.62 -17.21 22.24
C GLY A 188 21.95 -17.40 23.70
N ASN A 189 22.94 -16.66 24.20
CA ASN A 189 23.47 -16.82 25.57
C ASN A 189 23.37 -15.56 26.45
N VAL A 190 22.74 -14.48 25.95
CA VAL A 190 22.58 -13.23 26.70
C VAL A 190 21.14 -13.01 27.18
N LEU A 191 20.17 -13.10 26.27
CA LEU A 191 18.75 -12.92 26.60
C LEU A 191 18.10 -14.23 27.01
N PRO A 192 17.14 -14.21 27.95
CA PRO A 192 16.28 -15.35 28.22
C PRO A 192 15.57 -15.83 26.94
N THR A 193 15.55 -17.15 26.74
CA THR A 193 14.80 -17.74 25.63
C THR A 193 13.31 -17.52 25.83
N GLY A 194 12.64 -16.97 24.81
CA GLY A 194 11.23 -16.61 24.90
C GLY A 194 10.72 -15.98 23.61
N ILE A 195 9.48 -15.51 23.63
CA ILE A 195 8.91 -14.71 22.55
C ILE A 195 9.06 -13.24 22.90
N TYR A 196 9.57 -12.47 21.95
CA TYR A 196 9.77 -11.02 22.07
C TYR A 196 8.95 -10.33 20.99
N GLU A 197 8.32 -9.20 21.31
CA GLU A 197 7.90 -8.25 20.30
C GLU A 197 9.14 -7.54 19.77
N VAL A 198 9.31 -7.51 18.46
CA VAL A 198 10.45 -6.92 17.76
C VAL A 198 9.95 -5.89 16.77
N THR A 199 10.57 -4.72 16.82
CA THR A 199 10.38 -3.63 15.86
C THR A 199 11.71 -3.33 15.19
N ILE A 200 11.73 -3.43 13.87
CA ILE A 200 12.85 -3.08 13.00
C ILE A 200 12.42 -1.85 12.21
N THR A 201 13.22 -0.80 12.26
CA THR A 201 13.03 0.41 11.47
C THR A 201 14.28 0.65 10.65
N ARG A 202 14.10 0.98 9.37
CA ARG A 202 15.17 1.45 8.49
C ARG A 202 14.77 2.80 7.92
N GLY A 203 15.55 3.82 8.21
CA GLY A 203 15.50 5.14 7.60
C GLY A 203 16.72 5.39 6.70
N THR A 204 16.86 6.63 6.24
CA THR A 204 18.05 7.10 5.50
C THR A 204 18.61 8.38 6.10
N ALA A 205 19.94 8.46 6.19
CA ALA A 205 20.64 9.69 6.55
C ALA A 205 22.02 9.71 5.88
N GLY A 206 22.35 10.81 5.19
CA GLY A 206 23.68 10.99 4.57
C GLY A 206 24.06 9.90 3.55
N GLY A 207 23.07 9.33 2.84
CA GLY A 207 23.30 8.25 1.87
C GLY A 207 23.50 6.85 2.48
N LEU A 208 23.41 6.72 3.80
CA LEU A 208 23.45 5.44 4.52
C LEU A 208 22.05 5.06 5.01
N ALA A 209 21.83 3.75 5.17
CA ALA A 209 20.66 3.25 5.87
C ALA A 209 20.90 3.36 7.39
N VAL A 210 19.97 4.01 8.10
CA VAL A 210 19.97 4.08 9.56
C VAL A 210 18.98 3.06 10.07
N TRP A 211 19.45 2.13 10.89
CA TRP A 211 18.69 1.02 11.41
C TRP A 211 18.43 1.21 12.89
N THR A 212 17.20 0.95 13.32
CA THR A 212 16.85 0.82 14.72
C THR A 212 16.17 -0.52 14.93
N VAL A 213 16.67 -1.32 15.86
CA VAL A 213 16.05 -2.59 16.24
C VAL A 213 15.77 -2.57 17.73
N ASN A 214 14.51 -2.76 18.08
CA ASN A 214 14.04 -2.85 19.45
C ASN A 214 13.34 -4.18 19.66
N ALA A 215 13.58 -4.83 20.80
CA ALA A 215 12.84 -6.01 21.21
C ALA A 215 12.53 -6.01 22.71
N THR A 216 11.36 -6.53 23.08
CA THR A 216 10.91 -6.65 24.48
C THR A 216 10.10 -7.92 24.68
N ASP A 217 10.27 -8.58 25.82
CA ASP A 217 9.41 -9.71 26.24
C ASP A 217 8.25 -9.27 27.14
N PHE A 218 8.11 -7.97 27.41
CA PHE A 218 7.15 -7.38 28.36
C PHE A 218 7.31 -7.81 29.83
N HIS A 219 8.40 -8.51 30.17
CA HIS A 219 8.74 -8.94 31.52
C HIS A 219 10.02 -8.27 32.04
N GLY A 220 10.45 -7.19 31.39
CA GLY A 220 11.61 -6.39 31.76
C GLY A 220 12.91 -6.81 31.08
N ASN A 221 12.87 -7.75 30.12
CA ASN A 221 14.03 -8.04 29.28
C ASN A 221 13.91 -7.32 27.93
N THR A 222 14.93 -6.54 27.58
CA THR A 222 14.92 -5.72 26.36
C THR A 222 16.24 -5.80 25.60
N PHE A 223 16.14 -5.51 24.30
CA PHE A 223 17.26 -5.31 23.39
C PHE A 223 16.97 -4.04 22.58
N SER A 224 17.95 -3.15 22.47
CA SER A 224 17.84 -1.95 21.65
C SER A 224 19.17 -1.66 20.96
N THR A 225 19.11 -1.22 19.71
CA THR A 225 20.30 -0.78 18.99
C THR A 225 19.93 0.17 17.87
N THR A 226 20.85 1.10 17.59
CA THR A 226 20.85 1.90 16.38
C THR A 226 22.20 1.77 15.71
N PHE A 227 22.20 1.49 14.40
CA PHE A 227 23.42 1.33 13.62
C PHE A 227 23.24 1.83 12.18
N THR A 228 24.34 2.00 11.46
CA THR A 228 24.32 2.39 10.05
C THR A 228 24.89 1.30 9.16
N ALA A 229 24.31 1.11 7.98
CA ALA A 229 24.85 0.21 6.96
C ALA A 229 24.73 0.82 5.56
N ASN A 230 25.52 0.30 4.63
CA ASN A 230 25.43 0.70 3.22
C ASN A 230 24.06 0.33 2.64
N ILE A 231 23.53 1.21 1.80
CA ILE A 231 22.35 0.92 0.99
C ILE A 231 22.80 0.00 -0.17
N ASN A 232 22.15 -1.15 -0.30
CA ASN A 232 22.35 -2.10 -1.39
C ASN A 232 20.98 -2.65 -1.87
N PRO A 233 20.92 -3.45 -2.95
CA PRO A 233 19.64 -3.98 -3.46
C PRO A 233 18.84 -4.84 -2.46
N VAL A 234 19.48 -5.37 -1.40
CA VAL A 234 18.82 -6.11 -0.31
C VAL A 234 18.22 -5.16 0.75
N THR A 235 18.57 -3.87 0.71
CA THR A 235 17.96 -2.79 1.52
C THR A 235 16.92 -1.98 0.76
N PHE A 236 16.55 -2.44 -0.44
CA PHE A 236 15.55 -1.77 -1.26
C PHE A 236 14.18 -1.80 -0.56
N ILE A 237 13.70 -0.61 -0.25
CA ILE A 237 12.30 -0.33 0.06
C ILE A 237 11.79 0.38 -1.17
N GLY A 238 10.60 0.05 -1.61
CA GLY A 238 9.91 0.75 -2.69
C GLY A 238 8.40 0.60 -2.57
N ASP A 239 7.72 1.44 -3.32
CA ASP A 239 6.28 1.36 -3.48
C ASP A 239 5.87 0.54 -4.71
N CYS A 240 4.64 0.75 -5.17
CA CYS A 240 4.03 0.03 -6.28
C CYS A 240 4.74 0.32 -7.60
N THR A 241 5.33 1.50 -7.73
CA THR A 241 5.96 2.05 -8.93
C THR A 241 7.47 1.96 -8.90
N ASP A 242 8.08 1.83 -7.72
CA ASP A 242 9.53 1.70 -7.58
C ASP A 242 10.06 0.33 -8.05
N VAL A 243 11.19 0.36 -8.77
CA VAL A 243 11.93 -0.82 -9.22
C VAL A 243 13.34 -0.79 -8.59
N PRO A 244 13.88 -1.92 -8.09
CA PRO A 244 15.23 -2.00 -7.51
C PRO A 244 16.38 -1.60 -8.44
#